data_AF-A0A940I999-F1
#
_entry.id   AF-A0A940I999-F1
#
_cell.length_a   1.000
_cell.length_b   1.000
_cell.length_c   1.000
_cell.angle_alpha   90.00
_cell.angle_beta   90.00
_cell.angle_gamma   90.00
#
_symmetry.space_group_name_H-M   'P 1'
#
loop_
_entity.id
_entity.type
_entity.pdbx_description
1 polymer ?
#
loop_
_entity_poly.entity_id
_entity_poly.type
_entity_poly.pdbx_seq_one_letter_code
_entity_poly.pdbx_strand_id
1 'polypeptide(L)'
;MKTMRAKIKEHTSPRKKLFLTLDELLEGLNRKLRGFKNYYQISPMSKKWLNKIDWYVIERLTLFHNKKRNKRKKHARMKEVIDLTKFKLVKLAN
;
A
#
# COMPACT_ATOMS: atom_id res chain seq x y z
N MET A 1 6.45 1.44 13.97
CA MET A 1 5.63 1.59 12.72
C MET A 1 5.98 2.79 11.85
N LYS A 2 6.55 3.89 12.38
CA LYS A 2 7.01 5.03 11.55
C LYS A 2 7.95 4.56 10.42
N THR A 3 8.84 3.62 10.74
CA THR A 3 9.75 2.94 9.80
C THR A 3 9.00 2.20 8.68
N MET A 4 7.95 1.44 9.00
CA MET A 4 7.14 0.71 8.01
C MET A 4 6.42 1.68 7.07
N ARG A 5 5.76 2.71 7.62
CA ARG A 5 5.11 3.76 6.82
C ARG A 5 6.11 4.49 5.92
N ALA A 6 7.31 4.79 6.44
CA ALA A 6 8.37 5.43 5.67
C ALA A 6 8.78 4.57 4.47
N LYS A 7 9.04 3.26 4.67
CA LYS A 7 9.39 2.33 3.57
C LYS A 7 8.27 2.18 2.53
N ILE A 8 7.01 2.14 2.95
CA ILE A 8 5.84 2.10 2.03
C ILE A 8 5.75 3.42 1.25
N LYS A 9 5.93 4.56 1.92
CA LYS A 9 5.93 5.89 1.30
C LYS A 9 7.06 6.02 0.29
N GLU A 10 8.27 5.65 0.66
CA GLU A 10 9.45 5.69 -0.19
C GLU A 10 9.27 4.89 -1.48
N HIS A 11 8.60 3.73 -1.40
CA HIS A 11 8.30 2.92 -2.59
C HIS A 11 7.23 3.54 -3.51
N THR A 12 6.19 4.14 -2.91
CA THR A 12 4.99 4.63 -3.64
C THR A 12 5.04 6.09 -4.06
N SER A 13 5.87 6.92 -3.43
CA SER A 13 5.91 8.38 -3.63
C SER A 13 6.68 8.90 -4.85
N PRO A 14 7.80 8.27 -5.29
CA PRO A 14 8.67 8.86 -6.30
C PRO A 14 7.96 9.10 -7.63
N ARG A 15 8.16 10.27 -8.25
CA ARG A 15 7.56 10.60 -9.56
C ARG A 15 7.99 9.64 -10.66
N LYS A 16 9.24 9.15 -10.63
CA LYS A 16 9.76 8.14 -11.56
C LYS A 16 8.97 6.83 -11.56
N LYS A 17 8.14 6.57 -10.55
CA LYS A 17 7.29 5.36 -10.50
C LYS A 17 5.97 5.54 -11.26
N LEU A 18 5.60 6.75 -11.69
CA LEU A 18 4.34 7.01 -12.40
C LEU A 18 4.27 6.35 -13.79
N PHE A 19 5.42 6.02 -14.38
CA PHE A 19 5.50 5.21 -15.60
C PHE A 19 4.97 3.79 -15.38
N LEU A 20 5.13 3.23 -14.18
CA LEU A 20 4.65 1.90 -13.83
C LEU A 20 3.12 1.82 -13.82
N THR A 21 2.59 0.68 -14.20
CA THR A 21 1.21 0.28 -13.93
C THR A 21 0.98 0.09 -12.43
N LEU A 22 -0.30 0.03 -12.03
CA LEU A 22 -0.65 -0.23 -10.64
C LEU A 22 -0.15 -1.62 -10.20
N ASP A 23 -0.24 -2.62 -11.07
CA ASP A 23 0.17 -4.00 -10.80
C ASP A 23 1.71 -4.12 -10.62
N GLU A 24 2.51 -3.48 -11.49
CA GLU A 24 3.98 -3.45 -11.32
C GLU A 24 4.42 -2.76 -10.02
N LEU A 25 3.75 -1.66 -9.66
CA LEU A 25 4.01 -0.99 -8.38
C LEU A 25 3.66 -1.91 -7.21
N LEU A 26 2.51 -2.60 -7.31
CA LEU A 26 1.98 -3.51 -6.30
C LEU A 26 2.92 -4.70 -6.09
N GLU A 27 3.47 -5.29 -7.14
CA GLU A 27 4.39 -6.43 -7.03
C GLU A 27 5.62 -6.08 -6.18
N GLY A 28 6.26 -4.95 -6.47
CA GLY A 28 7.39 -4.47 -5.68
C GLY A 28 7.00 -4.12 -4.23
N LEU A 29 5.78 -3.62 -4.02
CA LEU A 29 5.27 -3.31 -2.69
C LEU A 29 4.98 -4.59 -1.89
N ASN A 30 4.38 -5.59 -2.52
CA ASN A 30 4.04 -6.88 -1.93
C ASN A 30 5.27 -7.60 -1.38
N ARG A 31 6.43 -7.51 -2.07
CA ARG A 31 7.70 -8.07 -1.55
C ARG A 31 8.07 -7.45 -0.20
N LYS A 32 7.88 -6.13 -0.03
CA LYS A 32 8.13 -5.44 1.25
C LYS A 32 7.09 -5.80 2.31
N LEU A 33 5.81 -5.85 1.92
CA LEU A 33 4.72 -6.21 2.82
C LEU A 33 4.84 -7.64 3.35
N ARG A 34 5.27 -8.61 2.53
CA ARG A 34 5.59 -9.97 3.00
C ARG A 34 6.67 -9.97 4.07
N GLY A 35 7.76 -9.21 3.87
CA GLY A 35 8.81 -9.09 4.89
C GLY A 35 8.28 -8.52 6.22
N PHE A 36 7.43 -7.50 6.16
CA PHE A 36 6.78 -6.96 7.36
C PHE A 36 5.81 -7.95 7.99
N LYS A 37 5.02 -8.65 7.18
CA LYS A 37 4.06 -9.66 7.62
C LYS A 37 4.79 -10.74 8.44
N ASN A 38 5.82 -11.34 7.84
CA ASN A 38 6.60 -12.41 8.48
C ASN A 38 7.24 -11.96 9.79
N TYR A 39 7.74 -10.73 9.86
CA TYR A 39 8.40 -10.23 11.06
C TYR A 39 7.43 -9.84 12.18
N TYR A 40 6.28 -9.24 11.85
CA TYR A 40 5.38 -8.63 12.85
C TYR A 40 4.15 -9.47 13.22
N GLN A 41 3.84 -10.56 12.51
CA GLN A 41 2.66 -11.40 12.78
C GLN A 41 2.75 -12.27 14.04
N ILE A 42 3.87 -12.24 14.77
CA ILE A 42 4.12 -13.11 15.93
C ILE A 42 3.27 -12.73 17.15
N SER A 43 2.79 -11.47 17.25
CA SER A 43 2.04 -10.99 18.42
C SER A 43 0.57 -10.69 18.10
N PRO A 44 -0.42 -11.19 18.87
CA PRO A 44 -1.83 -10.84 18.72
C PRO A 44 -2.12 -9.34 18.85
N MET A 45 -1.35 -8.63 19.68
CA MET A 45 -1.46 -7.19 19.89
C MET A 45 -1.10 -6.39 18.62
N SER A 46 -0.37 -7.00 17.68
CA SER A 46 0.01 -6.36 16.41
C SER A 46 -1.17 -6.16 15.46
N LYS A 47 -2.24 -6.96 15.54
CA LYS A 47 -3.35 -6.96 14.56
C LYS A 47 -4.00 -5.58 14.40
N LYS A 48 -4.29 -4.87 15.50
CA LYS A 48 -4.87 -3.51 15.46
C LYS A 48 -3.96 -2.52 14.72
N TRP A 49 -2.65 -2.65 14.90
CA TRP A 49 -1.65 -1.80 14.26
C TRP A 49 -1.45 -2.17 12.78
N LEU A 50 -1.38 -3.47 12.47
CA LEU A 50 -1.26 -3.96 11.09
C LEU A 50 -2.46 -3.52 10.24
N ASN A 51 -3.68 -3.53 10.79
CA ASN A 51 -4.87 -2.98 10.12
C ASN A 51 -4.70 -1.49 9.74
N LYS A 52 -4.11 -0.67 10.63
CA LYS A 52 -3.81 0.75 10.33
C LYS A 52 -2.76 0.90 9.23
N ILE A 53 -1.86 -0.07 9.07
CA ILE A 53 -0.91 -0.09 7.97
C ILE A 53 -1.58 -0.54 6.68
N ASP A 54 -2.42 -1.56 6.70
CA ASP A 54 -3.18 -2.00 5.53
C ASP A 54 -4.02 -0.84 4.95
N TRP A 55 -4.70 -0.08 5.82
CA TRP A 55 -5.41 1.13 5.40
C TRP A 55 -4.46 2.18 4.78
N TYR A 56 -3.30 2.41 5.40
CA TYR A 56 -2.29 3.31 4.87
C TYR A 56 -1.77 2.86 3.50
N VAL A 57 -1.60 1.56 3.28
CA VAL A 57 -1.20 1.00 1.98
C VAL A 57 -2.23 1.34 0.90
N ILE A 58 -3.52 1.11 1.16
CA ILE A 58 -4.59 1.48 0.22
C ILE A 58 -4.60 2.98 -0.06
N GLU A 59 -4.43 3.81 0.97
CA GLU A 59 -4.33 5.27 0.79
C GLU A 59 -3.15 5.63 -0.14
N ARG A 60 -1.98 5.01 0.05
CA ARG A 60 -0.79 5.28 -0.78
C ARG A 60 -0.96 4.82 -2.23
N LEU A 61 -1.57 3.66 -2.45
CA LEU A 61 -1.91 3.18 -3.79
C LEU A 61 -2.96 4.10 -4.46
N THR A 62 -3.91 4.60 -3.68
CA THR A 62 -4.91 5.56 -4.17
C THR A 62 -4.29 6.88 -4.59
N LEU A 63 -3.35 7.41 -3.80
CA LEU A 63 -2.59 8.62 -4.17
C LEU A 63 -1.78 8.41 -5.46
N PHE A 64 -1.13 7.26 -5.61
CA PHE A 64 -0.42 6.91 -6.84
C PHE A 64 -1.36 6.88 -8.05
N HIS A 65 -2.48 6.15 -7.92
CA HIS A 65 -3.48 5.98 -8.98
C HIS A 65 -4.11 7.30 -9.42
N ASN A 66 -4.46 8.15 -8.45
CA ASN A 66 -5.00 9.47 -8.70
C ASN A 66 -3.96 10.36 -9.40
N LYS A 67 -2.70 10.33 -8.93
CA LYS A 67 -1.63 11.13 -9.51
C LYS A 67 -1.32 10.72 -10.95
N LYS A 68 -1.30 9.42 -11.26
CA LYS A 68 -1.10 8.90 -12.63
C LYS A 68 -2.20 9.39 -13.59
N ARG A 69 -3.40 9.69 -13.09
CA ARG A 69 -4.54 10.19 -13.88
C ARG A 69 -4.87 11.67 -13.64
N ASN A 70 -3.90 12.44 -13.15
CA ASN A 70 -4.04 13.89 -12.90
C ASN A 70 -5.23 14.28 -12.00
N LYS A 71 -5.63 13.42 -11.05
CA LYS A 71 -6.71 13.70 -10.09
C LYS A 71 -6.12 14.31 -8.81
N ARG A 72 -6.66 15.49 -8.43
CA ARG A 72 -6.22 16.26 -7.25
C ARG A 72 -6.78 15.73 -5.92
N LYS A 73 -7.99 15.18 -5.92
CA LYS A 73 -8.67 14.66 -4.73
C LYS A 73 -7.98 13.37 -4.23
N LYS A 74 -7.56 13.34 -2.97
CA LYS A 74 -6.72 12.25 -2.40
C LYS A 74 -7.38 10.87 -2.42
N HIS A 75 -8.69 10.79 -2.15
CA HIS A 75 -9.42 9.52 -2.02
C HIS A 75 -10.42 9.27 -3.15
N ALA A 76 -10.40 10.05 -4.24
CA ALA A 76 -11.44 10.01 -5.26
C ALA A 76 -11.68 8.65 -5.92
N ARG A 77 -10.64 7.82 -6.04
CA ARG A 77 -10.71 6.48 -6.67
C ARG A 77 -10.37 5.37 -5.70
N MET A 78 -10.62 5.58 -4.40
CA MET A 78 -10.26 4.59 -3.37
C MET A 78 -11.00 3.26 -3.56
N LYS A 79 -12.30 3.30 -3.89
CA LYS A 79 -13.09 2.09 -4.19
C LYS A 79 -12.51 1.32 -5.38
N GLU A 80 -12.22 2.02 -6.49
CA GLU A 80 -11.59 1.44 -7.67
C GLU A 80 -10.25 0.75 -7.32
N VAL A 81 -9.42 1.39 -6.49
CA VAL A 81 -8.13 0.83 -6.08
C VAL A 81 -8.31 -0.38 -5.18
N ILE A 82 -9.27 -0.36 -4.25
CA ILE A 82 -9.60 -1.53 -3.42
C ILE A 82 -10.01 -2.70 -4.31
N ASP A 83 -10.86 -2.46 -5.30
CA ASP A 83 -11.33 -3.50 -6.23
C ASP A 83 -10.19 -4.04 -7.10
N LEU A 84 -9.36 -3.15 -7.68
CA LEU A 84 -8.22 -3.55 -8.51
C LEU A 84 -7.13 -4.31 -7.75
N THR A 85 -6.98 -4.02 -6.46
CA THR A 85 -5.97 -4.65 -5.60
C THR A 85 -6.52 -5.84 -4.81
N LYS A 86 -7.83 -6.10 -4.92
CA LYS A 86 -8.50 -7.24 -4.30
C LYS A 86 -7.82 -8.53 -4.74
N PHE A 87 -7.53 -9.41 -3.78
CA PHE A 87 -6.80 -10.67 -3.96
C PHE A 87 -5.33 -10.57 -4.42
N LYS A 88 -4.87 -9.41 -4.92
CA LYS A 88 -3.48 -9.18 -5.30
C LYS A 88 -2.62 -8.60 -4.17
N LEU A 89 -3.21 -7.75 -3.32
CA LEU A 89 -2.50 -7.08 -2.24
C LEU A 89 -2.28 -8.03 -1.05
N VAL A 90 -1.03 -8.10 -0.60
CA VAL A 90 -0.69 -8.80 0.65
C VAL A 90 -1.20 -7.99 1.84
N LYS A 91 -2.20 -8.53 2.54
CA LYS A 91 -2.68 -7.98 3.82
C LYS A 91 -1.76 -8.38 4.97
N LEU A 92 -1.48 -7.42 5.84
CA LEU A 92 -0.66 -7.59 7.04
C LEU A 92 -1.48 -8.14 8.20
N ALA A 93 -2.67 -7.59 8.43
CA ALA A 93 -3.60 -8.10 9.41
C ALA A 93 -4.37 -9.29 8.82
N ASN A 94 -4.15 -10.47 9.40
CA ASN A 94 -5.00 -11.65 9.23
C ASN A 94 -6.06 -11.63 10.34
#